data_AF-A0A3M1TPR2-F1
#
_entry.id   AF-A0A3M1TPR2-F1
#
_cell.length_a   1.000
_cell.length_b   1.000
_cell.length_c   1.000
_cell.angle_alpha   90.00
_cell.angle_beta   90.00
_cell.angle_gamma   90.00
#
_symmetry.space_group_name_H-M   'P 1'
#
loop_
_entity.id
_entity.type
_entity.pdbx_description
1 polymer ?
#
loop_
_entity_poly.entity_id
_entity_poly.type
_entity_poly.pdbx_seq_one_letter_code
_entity_poly.pdbx_strand_id
1 'polypeptide(L)'
;MGRLQRFWQVMEPRGEAAAHWDWITELATLMGVSEIPDYYDSDEVWRDLAPKVPLLASIPWEGIDAAGVVLEGVGMPDDQTGGKGEREQRGVSRWPR
;
A
#
# COMPACT_ATOMS: atom_id res chain seq x y z
N MET A 1 -5.79 18.20 4.95
CA MET A 1 -6.87 17.22 5.22
C MET A 1 -6.58 15.97 4.42
N GLY A 2 -6.31 14.85 5.08
CA GLY A 2 -6.01 13.57 4.44
C GLY A 2 -7.27 12.93 3.85
N ARG A 3 -7.09 12.09 2.83
CA ARG A 3 -8.16 11.31 2.22
C ARG A 3 -7.69 9.86 2.07
N LEU A 4 -8.52 8.92 2.47
CA LEU A 4 -8.31 7.51 2.25
C LEU A 4 -9.05 7.07 0.98
N GLN A 5 -8.33 6.47 0.04
CA GLN A 5 -8.89 5.97 -1.21
C GLN A 5 -8.51 4.52 -1.40
N ARG A 6 -9.42 3.76 -2.01
CA ARG A 6 -9.15 2.38 -2.42
C ARG A 6 -8.67 2.38 -3.86
N PHE A 7 -7.60 1.64 -4.11
CA PHE A 7 -7.13 1.35 -5.47
C PHE A 7 -7.54 -0.07 -5.85
N TRP A 8 -7.99 -0.23 -7.08
CA TRP A 8 -8.31 -1.54 -7.64
C TRP A 8 -7.20 -1.98 -8.57
N GLN A 9 -6.88 -3.26 -8.47
CA GLN A 9 -6.04 -3.90 -9.44
C GLN A 9 -6.85 -4.08 -10.74
N VAL A 10 -6.44 -3.37 -11.79
CA VAL A 10 -7.07 -3.44 -13.12
C VAL A 10 -6.32 -4.37 -14.07
N MET A 11 -5.10 -4.76 -13.72
CA MET A 11 -4.24 -5.64 -14.52
C MET A 11 -3.44 -6.54 -13.59
N GLU A 12 -3.17 -7.76 -14.04
CA GLU A 12 -2.24 -8.65 -13.36
C GLU A 12 -0.82 -8.05 -13.35
N PRO A 13 -0.02 -8.33 -12.31
CA PRO A 13 1.36 -7.89 -12.25
C PRO A 13 2.14 -8.54 -13.41
N ARG A 14 3.09 -7.82 -14.00
CA ARG A 14 3.89 -8.34 -15.11
C ARG A 14 5.18 -8.98 -14.59
N GLY A 15 5.50 -10.17 -15.11
CA GLY A 15 6.75 -10.86 -14.79
C GLY A 15 6.80 -11.27 -13.32
N GLU A 16 7.84 -10.82 -12.61
CA GLU A 16 8.07 -11.10 -11.18
C GLU A 16 7.50 -10.01 -10.25
N ALA A 17 6.68 -9.09 -10.77
CA ALA A 17 6.00 -8.12 -9.94
C ALA A 17 5.00 -8.83 -9.01
N ALA A 18 4.99 -8.46 -7.72
CA ALA A 18 4.00 -8.90 -6.75
C ALA A 18 3.53 -7.70 -5.93
N ALA A 19 2.57 -7.89 -5.02
CA ALA A 19 2.22 -6.82 -4.11
C ALA A 19 3.39 -6.57 -3.15
N HIS A 20 3.63 -5.31 -2.77
CA HIS A 20 4.79 -4.98 -1.93
C HIS A 20 4.73 -5.67 -0.56
N TRP A 21 3.55 -5.95 -0.02
CA TRP A 21 3.42 -6.67 1.25
C TRP A 21 3.88 -8.13 1.12
N ASP A 22 3.69 -8.78 -0.04
CA ASP A 22 4.15 -10.15 -0.28
C ASP A 22 5.66 -10.25 -0.11
N TRP A 23 6.42 -9.30 -0.69
CA TRP A 23 7.88 -9.24 -0.55
C TRP A 23 8.33 -9.01 0.89
N ILE A 24 7.57 -8.21 1.65
CA ILE A 24 7.88 -7.93 3.05
C ILE A 24 7.63 -9.17 3.91
N THR A 25 6.54 -9.90 3.68
CA THR A 25 6.23 -11.16 4.36
C THR A 25 7.24 -12.25 4.02
N GLU A 26 7.65 -12.36 2.76
CA GLU A 26 8.71 -13.28 2.33
C GLU A 26 10.05 -12.95 3.00
N LEU A 27 10.46 -11.67 2.97
CA LEU A 27 11.69 -11.23 3.63
C LEU A 27 11.66 -11.48 5.15
N ALA A 28 10.55 -11.19 5.81
CA ALA A 28 10.37 -11.43 7.24
C ALA A 28 10.52 -12.92 7.57
N THR A 29 9.93 -13.79 6.75
CA THR A 29 10.07 -15.25 6.87
C THR A 29 11.54 -15.68 6.74
N LEU A 30 12.27 -15.16 5.75
CA LEU A 30 13.70 -15.45 5.56
C LEU A 30 14.56 -14.94 6.72
N MET A 31 14.15 -13.84 7.37
CA MET A 31 14.81 -13.29 8.55
C MET A 31 14.44 -14.00 9.86
N GLY A 32 13.54 -15.00 9.81
CA GLY A 32 13.06 -15.70 11.01
C GLY A 32 12.11 -14.89 11.87
N VAL A 33 11.51 -13.83 11.33
CA VAL A 33 10.45 -13.05 11.99
C VAL A 33 9.13 -13.77 11.75
N SER A 34 8.68 -14.56 12.74
CA SER A 34 7.48 -15.39 12.63
C SER A 34 6.17 -14.65 12.89
N GLU A 35 6.21 -13.34 13.11
CA GLU A 35 5.07 -12.56 13.61
C GLU A 35 4.28 -11.85 12.51
N ILE A 36 4.76 -11.83 11.26
CA ILE A 36 4.02 -11.24 10.15
C ILE A 36 3.08 -12.31 9.58
N PRO A 37 1.74 -12.12 9.65
CA PRO A 37 0.79 -13.03 9.03
C PRO A 37 1.01 -13.15 7.53
N ASP A 38 0.77 -14.34 6.99
CA ASP A 38 0.68 -14.54 5.55
C ASP A 38 -0.71 -14.08 5.09
N TYR A 39 -0.75 -13.02 4.28
CA TYR A 39 -2.00 -12.41 3.81
C TYR A 39 -2.26 -12.83 2.37
N TYR A 40 -3.48 -13.31 2.08
CA TYR A 40 -3.87 -13.69 0.74
C TYR A 40 -4.28 -12.48 -0.12
N ASP A 41 -4.89 -11.47 0.50
CA ASP A 41 -5.38 -10.29 -0.19
C ASP A 41 -5.31 -9.00 0.66
N SER A 42 -5.61 -7.88 0.02
CA SER A 42 -5.62 -6.56 0.66
C SER A 42 -6.69 -6.39 1.76
N ASP A 43 -7.76 -7.18 1.73
CA ASP A 43 -8.82 -7.13 2.76
C ASP A 43 -8.32 -7.77 4.06
N GLU A 44 -7.58 -8.87 3.98
CA GLU A 44 -6.92 -9.45 5.15
C GLU A 44 -5.90 -8.51 5.77
N VAL A 45 -5.08 -7.84 4.94
CA VAL A 45 -4.16 -6.79 5.40
C VAL A 45 -4.94 -5.67 6.10
N TRP A 46 -6.05 -5.22 5.52
CA TRP A 46 -6.89 -4.17 6.11
C TRP A 46 -7.46 -4.57 7.46
N ARG A 47 -8.02 -5.78 7.59
CA ARG A 47 -8.62 -6.29 8.83
C ARG A 47 -7.62 -6.36 9.97
N ASP A 48 -6.37 -6.70 9.68
CA ASP A 48 -5.31 -6.75 10.69
C ASP A 48 -4.75 -5.35 11.02
N LEU A 49 -4.64 -4.46 10.03
CA LEU A 49 -4.09 -3.11 10.20
C LEU A 49 -5.09 -2.13 10.84
N ALA A 50 -6.36 -2.16 10.43
CA ALA A 50 -7.34 -1.16 10.80
C ALA A 50 -7.56 -1.02 12.32
N PRO A 51 -7.61 -2.11 13.12
CA PRO A 51 -7.70 -2.01 14.58
C PRO A 51 -6.46 -1.40 15.23
N LYS A 52 -5.28 -1.51 14.60
CA LYS A 52 -3.99 -1.02 15.11
C LYS A 52 -3.78 0.47 14.82
N VAL A 53 -4.51 1.02 13.85
CA VAL A 53 -4.43 2.41 13.44
C VAL A 53 -5.76 3.11 13.81
N PRO A 54 -5.79 3.95 14.86
CA PRO A 54 -7.04 4.57 15.33
C PRO A 54 -7.84 5.27 14.24
N LEU A 55 -7.14 5.83 13.24
CA LEU A 55 -7.73 6.52 12.10
C LEU A 55 -8.51 5.59 11.15
N LEU A 56 -8.09 4.34 11.02
CA LEU A 56 -8.69 3.36 10.11
C LEU A 56 -9.78 2.54 10.80
N ALA A 57 -9.72 2.41 12.13
CA ALA A 57 -10.61 1.57 12.93
C ALA A 57 -12.11 1.89 12.74
N SER A 58 -12.46 3.13 12.42
CA SER A 58 -13.85 3.56 12.22
C SER A 58 -14.35 3.46 10.78
N ILE A 59 -13.51 3.03 9.83
CA ILE A 59 -13.83 3.01 8.40
C ILE A 59 -13.92 1.55 7.94
N PRO A 60 -15.10 1.05 7.54
CA PRO A 60 -15.21 -0.30 6.98
C PRO A 60 -14.53 -0.36 5.60
N TRP A 61 -13.88 -1.49 5.29
CA TRP A 61 -13.17 -1.70 4.02
C TRP A 61 -14.09 -1.49 2.80
N GLU A 62 -15.34 -1.94 2.92
CA GLU A 62 -16.37 -1.86 1.89
C GLU A 62 -16.87 -0.42 1.66
N GLY A 63 -16.65 0.47 2.64
CA GLY A 63 -17.01 1.88 2.56
C GLY A 63 -15.98 2.75 1.86
N ILE A 64 -14.82 2.21 1.49
CA ILE A 64 -13.74 2.94 0.84
C ILE A 64 -13.82 2.73 -0.67
N ASP A 65 -14.03 3.82 -1.40
CA ASP A 65 -14.10 3.83 -2.86
C ASP A 65 -13.05 4.79 -3.48
N ALA A 66 -13.26 5.10 -4.76
CA ALA A 66 -12.36 5.93 -5.57
C ALA A 66 -12.53 7.41 -5.20
N ALA A 67 -13.75 7.81 -4.82
CA ALA A 67 -14.03 9.14 -4.33
C ALA A 67 -13.34 9.37 -2.98
N GLY A 68 -13.18 8.31 -2.19
CA GLY A 68 -12.41 8.27 -0.97
C GLY A 68 -13.13 8.90 0.22
N VAL A 69 -12.73 8.44 1.41
CA VAL A 69 -13.25 8.90 2.69
C VAL A 69 -12.32 9.99 3.23
N VAL A 70 -12.90 11.11 3.66
CA VAL A 70 -12.14 12.21 4.25
C VAL A 70 -11.71 11.83 5.67
N LEU A 71 -10.43 12.02 5.97
CA LEU A 71 -9.85 11.74 7.28
C LEU A 71 -9.73 13.04 8.07
N GLU A 72 -10.60 13.22 9.06
CA GLU A 72 -10.52 14.35 9.98
C GLU A 72 -9.27 14.26 10.86
N GLY A 73 -8.60 15.38 11.11
CA GLY A 73 -7.39 15.43 11.94
C GLY A 73 -6.08 15.03 11.25
N VAL A 74 -6.11 14.61 9.98
CA VAL A 74 -4.88 14.36 9.19
C VAL A 74 -4.53 15.59 8.35
N GLY A 75 -3.47 16.29 8.73
CA GLY A 75 -2.82 17.28 7.87
C GLY A 75 -1.95 16.56 6.83
N MET A 76 -1.93 17.05 5.58
CA MET A 76 -0.79 16.73 4.72
C MET A 76 0.38 17.55 5.27
N PRO A 77 1.58 16.99 5.47
CA PRO A 77 2.75 17.84 5.59
C PRO A 77 2.84 18.67 4.29
N ASP A 78 3.12 19.97 4.42
CA ASP A 78 2.99 20.97 3.33
C ASP A 78 3.88 20.68 2.09
N ASP A 79 4.72 19.64 2.15
CA ASP A 79 5.72 19.26 1.16
C ASP A 79 5.31 18.08 0.26
N GLN A 80 4.23 17.35 0.54
CA GLN A 80 3.76 16.26 -0.34
C GLN A 80 2.65 16.73 -1.29
N THR A 81 3.02 17.63 -2.21
CA THR A 81 2.23 17.80 -3.44
C THR A 81 2.49 16.58 -4.31
N GLY A 82 1.44 15.82 -4.63
CA GLY A 82 1.52 14.62 -5.47
C GLY A 82 2.43 14.83 -6.68
N GLY A 83 3.61 14.22 -6.62
CA GLY A 83 4.59 14.30 -7.69
C GLY A 83 4.02 13.61 -8.92
N LYS A 84 3.45 14.39 -9.85
CA LYS A 84 3.58 14.07 -11.27
C LYS A 84 5.07 14.15 -11.57
N GLY A 85 5.78 13.06 -11.27
CA GLY A 85 7.15 12.87 -11.73
C GLY A 85 7.11 12.94 -13.25
N GLU A 86 7.59 14.05 -13.80
CA GLU A 86 7.96 14.12 -15.20
C GLU A 86 8.87 12.92 -15.47
N ARG A 87 8.40 12.02 -16.34
CA ARG A 87 9.16 10.85 -16.78
C ARG A 87 10.33 11.37 -17.61
N GLU A 88 11.41 11.78 -16.94
CA GLU A 88 12.66 12.08 -17.60
C GLU A 88 13.20 10.76 -18.15
N GLN A 89 13.30 10.71 -19.47
CA GLN A 89 13.86 9.60 -20.21
C GLN A 89 15.32 9.43 -19.82
N ARG A 90 15.63 8.54 -18.88
CA ARG A 90 17.02 8.10 -18.66
C ARG A 90 17.07 6.59 -18.47
N GLY A 91 17.60 5.94 -19.51
CA GLY A 91 18.77 5.08 -19.36
C GLY A 91 18.58 3.77 -18.59
N VAL A 92 18.48 2.69 -19.37
CA VAL A 92 18.83 1.30 -19.05
C VAL A 92 19.85 1.17 -17.91
N SER A 93 19.53 0.39 -16.88
CA SER A 93 20.53 -0.33 -16.09
C SER A 93 20.02 -1.73 -15.78
N ARG A 94 20.76 -2.73 -16.29
CA ARG A 94 20.57 -4.16 -16.03
C ARG A 94 21.33 -4.49 -14.74
N TRP A 95 20.68 -5.08 -13.76
CA TRP A 95 21.38 -5.71 -12.64
C TRP A 95 22.03 -7.03 -13.09
N PRO A 96 23.27 -7.34 -12.68
CA PRO A 96 23.91 -8.61 -13.00
C PRO A 96 23.34 -9.75 -12.15
N ARG A 97 23.30 -10.96 -12.73
CA ARG A 97 22.92 -12.22 -12.07
C ARG A 97 24.04 -12.76 -11.20
#